data_AF-A0A2M8NJ04-F1
#
_entry.id   AF-A0A2M8NJ04-F1
#
_cell.length_a   1.000
_cell.length_b   1.000
_cell.length_c   1.000
_cell.angle_alpha   90.00
_cell.angle_beta   90.00
_cell.angle_gamma   90.00
#
_symmetry.space_group_name_H-M   'P 1'
#
loop_
_entity.id
_entity.type
_entity.pdbx_description
1 polymer ?
#
loop_
_entity_poly.entity_id
_entity_poly.type
_entity_poly.pdbx_seq_one_letter_code
_entity_poly.pdbx_strand_id
1 'polypeptide(L)' 'QHFDVEGKTHNLDINRRVICLDLMDVKRIPQVLAVACGLPKRRSILGALRGGYIKALATDDMTAAAVLEEAEMVIE' A
#
# COMPACT_ATOMS: atom_id res chain seq x y z
N GLN A 1 -9.61 2.81 2.45
CA GLN A 1 -9.43 2.24 3.80
C GLN A 1 -7.96 2.35 4.21
N HIS A 2 -7.69 2.44 5.51
CA HIS A 2 -6.37 2.53 6.13
C HIS A 2 -5.81 1.13 6.45
N PHE A 3 -4.50 0.99 6.36
CA PHE A 3 -3.72 -0.22 6.67
C PHE A 3 -2.32 0.17 7.16
N ASP A 4 -1.63 -0.74 7.83
CA ASP A 4 -0.25 -0.55 8.29
C ASP A 4 0.79 -0.89 7.20
N VAL A 5 2.08 -0.81 7.54
CA VAL A 5 3.18 -1.11 6.61
C VAL A 5 3.24 -2.58 6.19
N GLU A 6 2.57 -3.49 6.92
CA GLU A 6 2.43 -4.90 6.57
C GLU A 6 1.19 -5.16 5.69
N GLY A 7 0.44 -4.10 5.36
CA GLY A 7 -0.81 -4.20 4.64
C GLY A 7 -1.95 -4.81 5.47
N LYS A 8 -1.90 -4.72 6.80
CA LYS A 8 -2.96 -5.20 7.69
C LYS A 8 -3.89 -4.08 8.11
N THR A 9 -5.17 -4.38 8.24
CA THR A 9 -6.24 -3.39 8.53
C THR A 9 -6.70 -3.40 9.99
N HIS A 10 -5.87 -3.94 10.91
CA HIS A 10 -6.15 -4.16 12.34
C HIS A 10 -7.30 -3.32 12.91
N ASN A 11 -8.53 -3.89 13.00
CA ASN A 11 -9.76 -3.28 13.54
C ASN A 11 -9.74 -1.73 13.68
N LEU A 12 -9.44 -1.03 12.59
CA LEU A 12 -9.34 0.41 12.59
C LEU A 12 -10.76 0.98 12.49
N ASP A 13 -11.28 1.59 13.56
CA ASP A 13 -12.65 2.14 13.58
C ASP A 13 -12.89 3.19 12.48
N ILE A 14 -11.84 3.85 11.99
CA ILE A 14 -11.96 4.75 10.84
C ILE A 14 -12.43 4.01 9.58
N ASN A 15 -12.02 2.75 9.35
CA ASN A 15 -12.42 1.99 8.16
C ASN A 15 -13.91 1.66 8.13
N ARG A 16 -14.58 1.60 9.28
CA ARG A 16 -16.04 1.38 9.39
C ARG A 16 -16.86 2.63 9.05
N ARG A 17 -16.20 3.79 8.93
CA ARG A 17 -16.82 5.10 8.69
C ARG A 17 -16.53 5.64 7.28
N VAL A 18 -15.85 4.87 6.43
CA VAL A 18 -15.55 5.26 5.06
C VAL A 18 -16.52 4.58 4.10
N ILE A 19 -17.14 5.36 3.22
CA ILE A 19 -17.93 4.84 2.09
C ILE A 19 -16.97 4.71 0.90
N CYS A 20 -16.46 3.52 0.66
CA CYS A 20 -15.62 3.18 -0.49
C CYS A 20 -15.67 1.67 -0.76
N LEU A 21 -14.99 1.19 -1.80
CA LEU A 21 -14.73 -0.25 -1.96
C LEU A 21 -13.94 -0.78 -0.77
N ASP A 22 -14.27 -1.99 -0.32
CA ASP A 22 -13.46 -2.70 0.65
C ASP A 22 -12.13 -3.14 0.01
N LEU A 23 -11.05 -3.17 0.79
CA LEU A 23 -9.74 -3.60 0.30
C LEU A 23 -9.74 -5.03 -0.23
N MET A 24 -10.60 -5.91 0.29
CA MET A 24 -10.75 -7.27 -0.23
C MET A 24 -11.43 -7.28 -1.60
N ASP A 25 -12.34 -6.35 -1.86
CA ASP A 25 -12.93 -6.17 -3.19
C ASP A 25 -11.91 -5.59 -4.16
N VAL A 26 -11.13 -4.58 -3.75
CA VAL A 26 -10.02 -4.04 -4.54
C VAL A 26 -9.02 -5.14 -4.92
N LYS A 27 -8.66 -6.01 -3.98
CA LYS A 27 -7.73 -7.14 -4.20
C LYS A 27 -8.23 -8.14 -5.25
N ARG A 28 -9.56 -8.29 -5.41
CA ARG A 28 -10.18 -9.15 -6.42
C ARG A 28 -10.17 -8.57 -7.83
N ILE A 29 -10.08 -7.24 -7.98
CA ILE A 29 -10.07 -6.58 -9.29
C ILE A 29 -8.86 -7.10 -10.09
N PRO A 30 -9.04 -7.63 -11.32
CA PRO A 30 -7.95 -8.26 -12.08
C PRO A 30 -6.74 -7.36 -12.30
N GLN A 31 -6.96 -6.06 -12.50
CA GLN A 31 -5.92 -5.06 -12.71
C GLN A 31 -6.14 -3.86 -11.77
N VAL A 32 -5.14 -3.58 -10.93
CA VAL A 32 -5.12 -2.40 -10.06
C VAL A 32 -3.82 -1.64 -10.29
N LEU A 33 -3.92 -0.48 -10.93
CA LEU A 33 -2.83 0.46 -11.12
C LEU A 33 -2.90 1.55 -10.05
N ALA A 34 -1.85 1.68 -9.25
CA ALA A 34 -1.67 2.82 -8.37
C ALA A 34 -0.67 3.81 -8.96
N VAL A 35 -0.91 5.10 -8.74
CA VAL A 35 0.01 6.18 -9.07
C VAL A 35 0.35 6.91 -7.78
N ALA A 36 1.61 6.84 -7.35
CA ALA A 36 2.06 7.46 -6.12
C ALA A 36 3.55 7.78 -6.19
N CYS A 37 3.93 8.93 -5.64
CA CYS A 37 5.33 9.38 -5.52
C CYS A 37 5.55 10.16 -4.23
N GLY A 38 6.82 10.32 -3.86
CA GLY A 38 7.33 11.09 -2.72
C GLY A 38 7.77 10.21 -1.55
N LEU A 39 8.96 10.51 -1.01
CA LEU A 39 9.57 9.80 0.14
C LEU A 39 8.64 9.62 1.36
N PRO A 40 7.78 10.59 1.75
CA PRO A 40 6.84 10.40 2.86
C PRO A 40 5.85 9.26 2.65
N LYS A 41 5.64 8.81 1.40
CA LYS A 41 4.70 7.73 1.06
C LYS A 41 5.34 6.34 1.02
N ARG A 42 6.66 6.21 1.18
CA ARG A 42 7.35 4.91 1.00
C ARG A 42 6.72 3.78 1.83
N ARG A 43 6.40 4.05 3.10
CA ARG A 43 5.78 3.06 4.01
C ARG A 43 4.33 2.72 3.60
N SER A 44 3.57 3.71 3.14
CA SER A 44 2.20 3.50 2.66
C SER A 44 2.18 2.70 1.35
N ILE A 45 3.12 2.99 0.45
CA ILE A 45 3.29 2.25 -0.82
C ILE A 45 3.71 0.81 -0.51
N LEU A 46 4.68 0.61 0.38
CA LEU A 46 5.11 -0.72 0.83
C LEU A 46 3.96 -1.52 1.44
N GLY A 47 3.17 -0.92 2.32
CA GLY A 47 1.98 -1.56 2.90
C GLY A 47 0.93 -1.94 1.85
N ALA A 48 0.74 -1.11 0.82
CA ALA A 48 -0.18 -1.42 -0.28
C ALA A 48 0.31 -2.61 -1.13
N LEU A 49 1.63 -2.67 -1.37
CA LEU A 49 2.29 -3.79 -2.07
C LEU A 49 2.20 -5.09 -1.26
N ARG A 50 2.59 -5.06 0.02
CA ARG A 50 2.53 -6.21 0.94
C ARG A 50 1.10 -6.73 1.14
N GLY A 51 0.13 -5.82 1.24
CA GLY A 51 -1.30 -6.16 1.32
C GLY A 51 -1.86 -6.80 0.04
N GLY A 52 -1.15 -6.66 -1.09
CA GLY A 52 -1.60 -7.11 -2.41
C GLY A 52 -2.78 -6.31 -2.95
N TYR A 53 -2.92 -5.05 -2.52
CA TYR A 53 -4.00 -4.16 -2.93
C TYR A 53 -3.75 -3.51 -4.30
N ILE A 54 -2.49 -3.45 -4.71
CA ILE A 54 -2.06 -2.89 -5.99
C ILE A 54 -1.29 -3.96 -6.77
N LYS A 55 -1.47 -3.98 -8.09
CA LYS A 55 -0.86 -4.98 -9.00
C LYS A 55 0.16 -4.37 -9.93
N ALA A 56 0.02 -3.08 -10.21
CA ALA A 56 1.00 -2.26 -10.90
C ALA A 56 1.14 -0.92 -10.16
N LEU A 57 2.36 -0.39 -10.14
CA LEU A 57 2.68 0.90 -9.53
C LEU A 57 3.40 1.78 -10.55
N ALA A 58 2.86 2.97 -10.80
CA ALA A 58 3.58 4.07 -11.43
C ALA A 58 4.12 5.01 -10.34
N THR A 59 5.44 5.19 -10.32
CA THR A 59 6.17 6.00 -9.33
C THR A 59 7.45 6.57 -9.96
N ASP A 60 8.15 7.45 -9.25
CA ASP A 60 9.48 7.93 -9.65
C ASP A 60 10.60 7.03 -9.12
N ASP A 61 11.79 7.18 -9.68
CA ASP A 61 12.98 6.38 -9.35
C ASP A 61 13.38 6.53 -7.88
N MET A 62 13.36 7.76 -7.35
CA MET A 62 13.65 8.05 -5.95
C MET A 62 12.70 7.32 -4.98
N THR A 63 11.40 7.35 -5.26
CA THR A 63 10.38 6.69 -4.43
C THR A 63 10.47 5.18 -4.55
N ALA A 64 10.72 4.65 -5.75
CA ALA A 64 10.92 3.22 -5.96
C ALA A 64 12.12 2.71 -5.13
N ALA A 65 13.26 3.39 -5.19
CA ALA A 65 14.44 3.03 -4.41
C ALA A 65 14.16 3.04 -2.90
N ALA A 66 13.51 4.09 -2.40
CA ALA A 66 13.17 4.21 -0.98
C ALA A 66 12.18 3.13 -0.49
N VAL A 67 11.28 2.65 -1.37
CA VAL A 67 10.37 1.54 -1.05
C VAL A 67 11.12 0.21 -0.98
N LEU A 68 12.09 -0.01 -1.86
CA LEU A 68 12.96 -1.20 -1.83
C LEU A 68 13.82 -1.23 -0.56
N GLU A 69 14.47 -0.11 -0.23
CA GLU A 69 15.27 0.02 0.99
C GLU A 69 14.42 -0.25 2.26
N GLU A 70 13.23 0.35 2.36
CA GLU A 70 12.30 0.11 3.48
C GLU A 70 11.83 -1.36 3.53
N ALA A 71 11.78 -2.06 2.40
CA ALA A 71 11.42 -3.48 2.37
C ALA A 71 12.53 -4.38 2.92
N GLU A 72 13.80 -4.01 2.69
CA GLU A 72 14.99 -4.74 3.15
C GLU A 72 15.27 -4.53 4.65
N MET A 73 14.99 -3.33 5.18
CA MET A 73 15.18 -3.00 6.61
C MET A 73 14.35 -3.85 7.59
N VAL A 74 13.33 -4.58 7.12
CA VAL A 74 12.46 -5.42 7.96
C VAL A 74 12.99 -6.86 8.10
N ILE A 75 14.11 -7.20 7.45
CA ILE A 75 14.71 -8.55 7.45
C ILE A 75 15.79 -8.73 8.56
N GLU A 76 16.17 -7.66 9.26
CA GLU A 76 16.99 -7.71 10.50
C GLU A 76 16.15 -7.57 11.77
#